data_AF-A0A7G9YDR2-F1
#
_entry.id   AF-A0A7G9YDR2-F1
#
_cell.length_a   1.000
_cell.length_b   1.000
_cell.length_c   1.000
_cell.angle_alpha   90.00
_cell.angle_beta   90.00
_cell.angle_gamma   90.00
#
_symmetry.space_group_name_H-M   'P 1'
#
loop_
_entity.id
_entity.type
_entity.pdbx_description
1 polymer ?
#
loop_
_entity_poly.entity_id
_entity_poly.type
_entity_poly.pdbx_seq_one_letter_code
_entity_poly.pdbx_strand_id
1 'polypeptide(L)'
;MAKARVDWWQSQKARPYLISAIAQFNEIAACRRKNDETMSCESIFRVLGTLCDGFRARHEETDDLWAWGVVECLLGNPSNRLAVYGTLMRGKSNHRVIGGIAGEWGCGFVHGRLEEHYGFPFFVPDASGDAIPVDVLSSAELPASWERIDRFEGVWYNRCLVPVHDSDDEVIFIANIYCKASFSQLQVY
;
A
#
# COMPACT_ATOMS: atom_id res chain seq x y z
N MET A 1 5.19 24.90 -7.63
CA MET A 1 3.79 24.80 -7.17
C MET A 1 3.34 23.36 -7.35
N ALA A 2 3.10 22.63 -6.26
CA ALA A 2 2.59 21.25 -6.34
C ALA A 2 1.17 21.28 -6.92
N LYS A 3 0.95 20.60 -8.04
CA LYS A 3 -0.40 20.43 -8.60
C LYS A 3 -1.22 19.72 -7.52
N ALA A 4 -2.30 20.35 -7.04
CA ALA A 4 -3.21 19.71 -6.09
C ALA A 4 -3.61 18.34 -6.66
N ARG A 5 -3.46 17.29 -5.86
CA ARG A 5 -3.79 15.92 -6.26
C ARG A 5 -5.32 15.88 -6.46
N VAL A 6 -5.76 16.03 -7.71
CA VAL A 6 -7.18 16.01 -8.08
C VAL A 6 -7.65 14.57 -7.96
N ASP A 7 -8.45 14.29 -6.94
CA ASP A 7 -9.06 12.97 -6.76
C ASP A 7 -9.80 12.53 -8.02
N TRP A 8 -9.85 11.23 -8.26
CA TRP A 8 -10.36 10.70 -9.52
C TRP A 8 -11.82 11.11 -9.78
N TRP A 9 -12.63 11.18 -8.72
CA TRP A 9 -14.05 11.53 -8.75
C TRP A 9 -14.33 12.99 -9.10
N GLN A 10 -13.33 13.87 -9.07
CA GLN A 10 -13.45 15.27 -9.50
C GLN A 10 -13.36 15.40 -11.03
N SER A 11 -13.03 14.32 -11.76
CA SER A 11 -12.98 14.31 -13.23
C SER A 11 -14.38 14.38 -13.83
N GLN A 12 -14.57 15.21 -14.86
CA GLN A 12 -15.81 15.26 -15.63
C GLN A 12 -16.13 13.91 -16.29
N LYS A 13 -15.11 13.12 -16.67
CA LYS A 13 -15.29 11.77 -17.24
C LYS A 13 -15.76 10.75 -16.19
N ALA A 14 -15.34 10.90 -14.94
CA ALA A 14 -15.71 10.00 -13.83
C ALA A 14 -17.07 10.32 -13.21
N ARG A 15 -17.57 11.55 -13.41
CA ARG A 15 -18.77 12.08 -12.76
C ARG A 15 -20.03 11.22 -12.95
N PRO A 16 -20.36 10.68 -14.14
CA PRO A 16 -21.56 9.85 -14.31
C PRO A 16 -21.52 8.57 -13.46
N TYR A 17 -20.35 7.93 -13.39
CA TYR A 17 -20.11 6.73 -12.62
C TYR A 17 -20.20 6.98 -11.12
N LEU A 18 -19.64 8.10 -10.65
CA LEU A 18 -19.72 8.51 -9.25
C LEU A 18 -21.18 8.72 -8.82
N ILE A 19 -21.96 9.46 -9.62
CA ILE A 19 -23.37 9.72 -9.32
C ILE A 19 -24.17 8.40 -9.29
N SER A 20 -23.93 7.52 -10.27
CA SER A 20 -24.58 6.20 -10.33
C SER A 20 -24.23 5.34 -9.12
N ALA A 21 -22.95 5.27 -8.73
CA ALA A 21 -22.51 4.49 -7.59
C ALA A 21 -23.09 5.01 -6.27
N ILE A 22 -23.12 6.35 -6.08
CA ILE A 22 -23.73 6.97 -4.88
C ILE A 22 -25.23 6.69 -4.81
N ALA A 23 -25.95 6.76 -5.94
CA ALA A 23 -27.36 6.44 -5.99
C ALA A 23 -27.62 4.98 -5.57
N GLN A 24 -26.88 4.03 -6.16
CA GLN A 24 -26.97 2.61 -5.81
C GLN A 24 -26.63 2.34 -4.34
N PHE A 25 -25.59 3.00 -3.79
CA PHE A 25 -25.26 2.90 -2.36
C PHE A 25 -26.39 3.42 -1.47
N ASN A 26 -27.02 4.53 -1.82
CA ASN A 26 -28.11 5.10 -1.04
C ASN A 26 -29.35 4.21 -1.04
N GLU A 27 -29.65 3.56 -2.17
CA GLU A 27 -30.73 2.56 -2.27
C GLU A 27 -30.44 1.35 -1.39
N ILE A 28 -29.23 0.80 -1.48
CA ILE A 28 -28.73 -0.28 -0.62
C ILE A 28 -28.88 0.09 0.87
N ALA A 29 -28.41 1.28 1.27
CA ALA A 29 -28.50 1.73 2.66
C ALA A 29 -29.94 1.96 3.12
N ALA A 30 -30.85 2.36 2.22
CA ALA A 30 -32.27 2.48 2.51
C ALA A 30 -32.95 1.12 2.72
N CYS A 31 -32.60 0.09 1.93
CA CYS A 31 -33.11 -1.28 2.10
C CYS A 31 -32.65 -1.90 3.41
N ARG A 32 -31.38 -1.73 3.79
CA ARG A 32 -30.83 -2.24 5.07
C ARG A 32 -31.58 -1.68 6.29
N ARG A 33 -31.99 -0.41 6.26
CA ARG A 33 -32.78 0.22 7.33
C ARG A 33 -34.19 -0.33 7.46
N LYS A 34 -34.74 -0.94 6.41
CA LYS A 34 -36.07 -1.55 6.38
C LYS A 34 -36.06 -3.04 6.76
N ASN A 35 -34.91 -3.59 7.15
CA ASN A 35 -34.71 -5.00 7.48
C ASN A 35 -35.13 -5.96 6.34
N ASP A 36 -34.97 -5.51 5.10
CA ASP A 36 -35.16 -6.34 3.91
C ASP A 36 -33.88 -7.16 3.68
N GLU A 37 -33.93 -8.45 4.02
CA GLU A 37 -32.79 -9.39 3.99
C GLU A 37 -32.33 -9.75 2.57
N THR A 38 -33.02 -9.27 1.54
CA THR A 38 -32.70 -9.53 0.13
C THR A 38 -31.53 -8.66 -0.39
N MET A 39 -30.60 -8.30 0.49
CA MET A 39 -29.38 -7.59 0.14
C MET A 39 -28.28 -8.61 -0.22
N SER A 40 -28.09 -8.88 -1.50
CA SER A 40 -27.01 -9.76 -1.94
C SER A 40 -25.67 -9.01 -1.94
N CYS A 41 -24.58 -9.68 -1.54
CA CYS A 41 -23.21 -9.19 -1.74
C CYS A 41 -22.96 -8.74 -3.19
N GLU A 42 -23.67 -9.33 -4.15
CA GLU A 42 -23.68 -8.97 -5.57
C GLU A 42 -24.04 -7.50 -5.82
N SER A 43 -24.96 -6.93 -5.03
CA SER A 43 -25.33 -5.51 -5.15
C SER A 43 -24.17 -4.60 -4.76
N ILE A 44 -23.42 -4.94 -3.71
CA ILE A 44 -22.22 -4.20 -3.29
C ILE A 44 -21.12 -4.33 -4.35
N PHE A 45 -20.88 -5.54 -4.86
CA PHE A 45 -19.89 -5.76 -5.93
C PHE A 45 -20.22 -5.00 -7.21
N ARG A 46 -21.51 -4.83 -7.54
CA ARG A 46 -21.96 -4.01 -8.67
C ARG A 46 -21.62 -2.53 -8.49
N VAL A 47 -21.82 -1.99 -7.29
CA VAL A 47 -21.45 -0.61 -7.01
C VAL A 47 -19.93 -0.41 -7.06
N LEU A 48 -19.16 -1.35 -6.51
CA LEU A 48 -17.70 -1.34 -6.62
C LEU A 48 -17.24 -1.42 -8.09
N GLY A 49 -17.87 -2.26 -8.91
CA GLY A 49 -17.62 -2.30 -10.35
C GLY A 49 -17.86 -0.95 -11.03
N THR A 50 -18.97 -0.28 -10.70
CA THR A 50 -19.30 1.06 -11.23
C THR A 50 -18.25 2.11 -10.83
N LEU A 51 -17.72 2.05 -9.61
CA LEU A 51 -16.63 2.94 -9.17
C LEU A 51 -15.33 2.64 -9.92
N CYS A 52 -15.00 1.37 -10.13
CA CYS A 52 -13.84 0.96 -10.93
C CYS A 52 -13.95 1.47 -12.38
N ASP A 53 -15.13 1.38 -13.00
CA ASP A 53 -15.38 1.90 -14.35
C ASP A 53 -15.19 3.43 -14.40
N GLY A 54 -15.67 4.15 -13.38
CA GLY A 54 -15.47 5.59 -13.24
C GLY A 54 -14.01 5.99 -13.06
N PHE A 55 -13.26 5.20 -12.30
CA PHE A 55 -11.82 5.35 -12.16
C PHE A 55 -11.10 5.12 -13.49
N ARG A 56 -11.45 4.06 -14.21
CA ARG A 56 -10.92 3.74 -15.55
C ARG A 56 -11.24 4.84 -16.56
N ALA A 57 -12.46 5.37 -16.60
CA ALA A 57 -12.87 6.41 -17.54
C ALA A 57 -12.06 7.72 -17.43
N ARG A 58 -11.41 7.97 -16.30
CA ARG A 58 -10.48 9.11 -16.12
C ARG A 58 -9.15 8.87 -16.81
N HIS A 59 -8.64 7.65 -16.80
CA HIS A 59 -7.36 7.27 -17.38
C HIS A 59 -7.62 6.84 -18.83
N GLU A 60 -7.26 7.68 -19.82
CA GLU A 60 -7.36 7.29 -21.23
C GLU A 60 -6.63 5.95 -21.44
N GLU A 61 -7.35 4.98 -22.00
CA GLU A 61 -7.00 3.56 -22.04
C GLU A 61 -5.59 3.34 -22.60
N THR A 62 -4.67 2.81 -21.77
CA THR A 62 -3.61 1.85 -22.16
C THR A 62 -2.67 1.45 -21.02
N ASP A 63 -2.68 2.14 -19.87
CA ASP A 63 -1.73 1.84 -18.79
C ASP A 63 -2.40 1.05 -17.66
N ASP A 64 -1.89 -0.15 -17.35
CA ASP A 64 -2.31 -1.00 -16.22
C ASP A 64 -2.16 -0.31 -14.84
N LEU A 65 -1.56 0.90 -14.82
CA LEU A 65 -1.37 1.76 -13.67
C LEU A 65 -2.66 2.16 -12.94
N TRP A 66 -3.83 2.12 -13.60
CA TRP A 66 -5.10 2.44 -12.93
C TRP A 66 -5.50 1.39 -11.88
N ALA A 67 -5.22 0.11 -12.15
CA ALA A 67 -5.50 -0.98 -11.20
C ALA A 67 -4.66 -0.81 -9.93
N TRP A 68 -3.42 -0.32 -10.08
CA TRP A 68 -2.58 0.02 -8.93
C TRP A 68 -3.17 1.17 -8.09
N GLY A 69 -3.83 2.15 -8.71
CA GLY A 69 -4.54 3.20 -7.99
C GLY A 69 -5.66 2.69 -7.09
N VAL A 70 -6.35 1.61 -7.50
CA VAL A 70 -7.37 0.94 -6.67
C VAL A 70 -6.70 0.22 -5.50
N VAL A 71 -5.58 -0.47 -5.74
CA VAL A 71 -4.79 -1.13 -4.69
C VAL A 71 -4.29 -0.11 -3.65
N GLU A 72 -3.75 1.04 -4.10
CA GLU A 72 -3.33 2.12 -3.21
C GLU A 72 -4.49 2.62 -2.34
N CYS A 73 -5.68 2.79 -2.91
CA CYS A 73 -6.85 3.23 -2.16
C CYS A 73 -7.29 2.18 -1.13
N LEU A 74 -7.40 0.90 -1.53
CA LEU A 74 -7.89 -0.19 -0.68
C LEU A 74 -6.95 -0.49 0.48
N LEU A 75 -5.63 -0.37 0.26
CA LEU A 75 -4.61 -0.65 1.28
C LEU A 75 -4.18 0.59 2.08
N GLY A 76 -4.84 1.74 1.91
CA GLY A 76 -4.58 2.95 2.70
C GLY A 76 -3.31 3.72 2.32
N ASN A 77 -3.01 3.81 1.03
CA ASN A 77 -1.82 4.41 0.40
C ASN A 77 -0.50 3.82 0.95
N PRO A 78 -0.25 2.51 0.78
CA PRO A 78 0.98 1.88 1.23
C PRO A 78 2.24 2.49 0.59
N SER A 79 2.15 3.09 -0.60
CA SER A 79 3.26 3.85 -1.24
C SER A 79 3.78 5.02 -0.40
N ASN A 80 3.03 5.47 0.61
CA ASN A 80 3.43 6.50 1.55
C ASN A 80 3.98 5.94 2.87
N ARG A 81 4.23 4.63 2.97
CA ARG A 81 4.68 3.98 4.20
C ARG A 81 5.85 3.05 3.94
N LEU A 82 6.92 3.21 4.73
CA LEU A 82 8.11 2.36 4.71
C LEU A 82 8.39 1.82 6.11
N ALA A 83 8.28 0.50 6.28
CA ALA A 83 8.75 -0.22 7.46
C ALA A 83 10.24 -0.55 7.32
N VAL A 84 11.01 -0.36 8.39
CA VAL A 84 12.44 -0.65 8.46
C VAL A 84 12.77 -1.45 9.73
N TYR A 85 13.55 -2.52 9.57
CA TYR A 85 13.91 -3.48 10.64
C TYR A 85 15.44 -3.63 10.83
N GLY A 86 16.23 -2.87 10.07
CA GLY A 86 17.68 -3.06 9.98
C GLY A 86 18.46 -1.74 9.98
N THR A 87 19.46 -1.63 9.10
CA THR A 87 20.41 -0.51 9.10
C THR A 87 19.80 0.86 8.74
N LEU A 88 18.56 0.88 8.25
CA LEU A 88 17.79 2.09 7.95
C LEU A 88 17.03 2.66 9.15
N MET A 89 16.89 1.92 10.26
CA MET A 89 16.22 2.40 11.47
C MET A 89 16.85 3.69 12.01
N ARG A 90 16.09 4.46 12.79
CA ARG A 90 16.57 5.70 13.40
C ARG A 90 17.84 5.45 14.22
N GLY A 91 18.86 6.29 14.01
CA GLY A 91 20.15 6.18 14.71
C GLY A 91 21.09 5.07 14.21
N LYS A 92 20.75 4.36 13.12
CA LYS A 92 21.63 3.38 12.48
C LYS A 92 22.44 4.00 11.33
N SER A 93 23.49 3.30 10.91
CA SER A 93 24.52 3.78 9.97
C SER A 93 23.98 4.27 8.61
N ASN A 94 22.88 3.69 8.15
CA ASN A 94 22.29 4.00 6.85
C ASN A 94 21.02 4.86 6.95
N HIS A 95 20.63 5.32 8.15
CA HIS A 95 19.43 6.14 8.33
C HIS A 95 19.41 7.38 7.41
N ARG A 96 20.58 7.95 7.09
CA ARG A 96 20.75 9.07 6.15
C ARG A 96 20.11 8.85 4.77
N VAL A 97 19.90 7.59 4.35
CA VAL A 97 19.22 7.26 3.09
C VAL A 97 17.75 7.69 3.13
N ILE A 98 17.10 7.65 4.30
CA ILE A 98 15.69 8.02 4.45
C ILE A 98 15.48 9.22 5.39
N GLY A 99 16.50 9.65 6.13
CA GLY A 99 16.43 10.73 7.10
C GLY A 99 16.20 12.13 6.52
N GLY A 100 16.35 12.30 5.20
CA GLY A 100 15.99 13.54 4.49
C GLY A 100 14.53 13.63 4.06
N ILE A 101 13.74 12.57 4.25
CA ILE A 101 12.33 12.51 3.86
C ILE A 101 11.50 13.01 5.04
N ALA A 102 10.71 14.07 4.82
CA ALA A 102 9.83 14.59 5.87
C ALA A 102 8.68 13.60 6.13
N GLY A 103 8.31 13.38 7.39
CA GLY A 103 7.22 12.48 7.71
C GLY A 103 7.13 12.13 9.19
N GLU A 104 6.13 11.33 9.51
CA GLU A 104 5.88 10.82 10.85
C GLU A 104 6.49 9.44 11.00
N TRP A 105 6.95 9.14 12.21
CA TRP A 105 7.52 7.84 12.53
C TRP A 105 6.70 7.17 13.62
N GLY A 106 6.32 5.93 13.36
CA GLY A 106 5.71 5.03 14.32
C GLY A 106 6.56 3.77 14.52
N CYS A 107 6.08 2.89 15.38
CA CYS A 107 6.65 1.57 15.60
C CYS A 107 5.54 0.51 15.52
N GLY A 108 5.91 -0.72 15.22
CA GLY A 108 5.01 -1.87 15.19
C GLY A 108 5.80 -3.16 14.97
N PHE A 109 5.09 -4.22 14.61
CA PHE A 109 5.70 -5.52 14.30
C PHE A 109 5.24 -6.05 12.96
N VAL A 110 6.07 -6.85 12.32
CA VAL A 110 5.74 -7.62 11.11
C VAL A 110 6.03 -9.09 11.38
N HIS A 111 5.24 -9.99 10.81
CA HIS A 111 5.46 -11.43 10.96
C HIS A 111 6.40 -11.95 9.87
N GLY A 112 7.46 -12.62 10.31
CA GLY A 112 8.42 -13.19 9.39
C GLY A 112 9.60 -13.85 10.06
N ARG A 113 10.69 -14.00 9.31
CA ARG A 113 11.96 -14.51 9.80
C ARG A 113 13.09 -13.58 9.37
N LEU A 114 14.04 -13.34 10.27
CA LEU A 114 15.30 -12.68 9.93
C LEU A 114 16.36 -13.73 9.67
N GLU A 115 16.90 -13.70 8.46
CA GLU A 115 18.09 -14.46 8.10
C GLU A 115 19.30 -13.52 8.08
N GLU A 116 20.49 -14.02 8.41
CA GLU A 116 21.72 -13.24 8.28
C GLU A 116 22.56 -13.78 7.12
N HIS A 117 22.85 -12.93 6.14
CA HIS A 117 23.76 -13.26 5.05
C HIS A 117 24.79 -12.14 4.91
N TYR A 118 26.08 -12.51 4.82
CA TYR A 118 27.18 -11.55 4.67
C TYR A 118 27.23 -10.44 5.75
N GLY A 119 26.71 -10.72 6.96
CA GLY A 119 26.64 -9.75 8.06
C GLY A 119 25.49 -8.74 7.96
N PHE A 120 24.52 -8.99 7.07
CA PHE A 120 23.33 -8.14 6.90
C PHE A 120 22.03 -8.93 7.17
N PRO A 121 21.02 -8.31 7.81
CA PRO A 121 19.74 -8.95 8.08
C PRO A 121 18.81 -8.92 6.86
N PHE A 122 18.30 -10.08 6.48
CA PHE A 122 17.35 -10.30 5.40
C PHE A 122 16.00 -10.71 5.97
N PHE A 123 14.98 -9.89 5.75
CA PHE A 123 13.62 -10.21 6.15
C PHE A 123 12.95 -11.12 5.12
N VAL A 124 12.37 -12.21 5.60
CA VAL A 124 11.55 -13.13 4.82
C VAL A 124 10.14 -13.10 5.41
N PRO A 125 9.13 -12.59 4.68
CA PRO A 125 7.74 -12.61 5.15
C PRO A 125 7.27 -14.04 5.44
N ASP A 126 6.67 -14.24 6.61
CA ASP A 126 6.09 -15.52 7.05
C ASP A 126 5.00 -15.20 8.07
N ALA A 127 3.73 -15.41 7.69
CA ALA A 127 2.58 -15.08 8.54
C ALA A 127 2.51 -15.93 9.82
N SER A 128 3.19 -17.07 9.85
CA SER A 128 3.33 -17.93 11.05
C SER A 128 4.69 -17.75 11.73
N GLY A 129 5.47 -16.78 11.29
CA GLY A 129 6.82 -16.48 11.78
C GLY A 129 6.84 -15.69 13.08
N ASP A 130 8.01 -15.19 13.42
CA ASP A 130 8.22 -14.37 14.61
C ASP A 130 7.72 -12.94 14.39
N ALA A 131 7.28 -12.28 15.46
CA ALA A 131 6.98 -10.86 15.47
C ALA A 131 8.29 -10.04 15.48
N ILE A 132 8.60 -9.41 14.35
CA ILE A 132 9.84 -8.65 14.14
C ILE A 132 9.54 -7.16 14.32
N PRO A 133 10.21 -6.46 15.26
CA PRO A 133 9.99 -5.04 15.49
C PRO A 133 10.44 -4.20 14.30
N VAL A 134 9.63 -3.20 13.94
CA VAL A 134 9.91 -2.25 12.86
C VAL A 134 9.66 -0.81 13.30
N ASP A 135 10.48 0.10 12.77
CA ASP A 135 10.13 1.52 12.70
C ASP A 135 9.39 1.76 11.38
N VAL A 136 8.37 2.62 11.37
CA VAL A 136 7.60 2.93 10.16
C VAL A 136 7.62 4.42 9.88
N LEU A 137 8.18 4.79 8.74
CA LEU A 137 8.08 6.15 8.19
C LEU A 137 6.79 6.27 7.37
N SER A 138 5.92 7.20 7.75
CA SER A 138 4.74 7.62 6.97
C SER A 138 4.98 9.00 6.36
N SER A 139 4.96 9.09 5.03
CA SER A 139 5.29 10.31 4.30
C SER A 139 4.68 10.34 2.89
N ALA A 140 4.12 11.49 2.50
CA ALA A 140 3.68 11.75 1.13
C ALA A 140 4.85 11.99 0.15
N GLU A 141 6.09 12.12 0.63
CA GLU A 141 7.30 12.32 -0.17
C GLU A 141 8.01 11.01 -0.53
N LEU A 142 7.64 9.90 0.12
CA LEU A 142 8.18 8.56 -0.17
C LEU A 142 8.05 8.16 -1.65
N PRO A 143 6.90 8.40 -2.33
CA PRO A 143 6.75 8.10 -3.75
C PRO A 143 7.85 8.68 -4.65
N ALA A 144 8.35 9.88 -4.34
CA ALA A 144 9.41 10.54 -5.10
C ALA A 144 10.82 10.01 -4.75
N SER A 145 10.97 9.30 -3.63
CA SER A 145 12.24 8.77 -3.14
C SER A 145 12.46 7.30 -3.46
N TRP A 146 11.43 6.56 -3.89
CA TRP A 146 11.49 5.10 -4.05
C TRP A 146 12.64 4.63 -4.93
N GLU A 147 12.84 5.23 -6.11
CA GLU A 147 13.93 4.85 -7.02
C GLU A 147 15.31 4.96 -6.36
N ARG A 148 15.51 6.00 -5.54
CA ARG A 148 16.77 6.24 -4.83
C ARG A 148 17.00 5.22 -3.72
N ILE A 149 15.94 4.81 -3.01
CA ILE A 149 16.01 3.81 -1.95
C ILE A 149 16.22 2.42 -2.57
N ASP A 150 15.50 2.10 -3.65
CA ASP A 150 15.65 0.84 -4.40
C ASP A 150 17.08 0.66 -4.92
N ARG A 151 17.67 1.73 -5.46
CA ARG A 151 19.06 1.72 -5.93
C ARG A 151 20.06 1.48 -4.80
N PHE A 152 19.76 1.96 -3.59
CA PHE A 152 20.63 1.78 -2.42
C PHE A 152 20.59 0.33 -1.91
N GLU A 153 19.41 -0.25 -1.79
CA GLU A 153 19.23 -1.64 -1.35
C GLU A 153 19.74 -2.64 -2.40
N GLY A 154 19.61 -2.29 -3.67
CA GLY A 154 20.17 -3.04 -4.80
C GLY A 154 19.49 -4.39 -5.02
N VAL A 155 20.17 -5.27 -5.73
CA VAL A 155 19.60 -6.55 -6.21
C VAL A 155 19.31 -7.58 -5.11
N TRP A 156 19.81 -7.35 -3.89
CA TRP A 156 19.69 -8.28 -2.78
C TRP A 156 18.35 -8.18 -2.05
N TYR A 157 17.65 -7.06 -2.22
CA TYR A 157 16.37 -6.81 -1.58
C TYR A 157 15.33 -6.36 -2.59
N ASN A 158 14.11 -6.88 -2.44
CA ASN A 158 12.95 -6.43 -3.20
C ASN A 158 11.97 -5.76 -2.25
N ARG A 159 11.39 -4.64 -2.68
CA ARG A 159 10.30 -4.00 -1.94
C ARG A 159 9.05 -4.87 -2.03
N CYS A 160 8.51 -5.23 -0.88
CA CYS A 160 7.27 -6.01 -0.77
C CYS A 160 6.29 -5.35 0.22
N LEU A 161 4.99 -5.61 0.08
CA LEU A 161 3.97 -5.11 1.00
C LEU A 161 3.78 -6.07 2.16
N VAL A 162 3.68 -5.53 3.38
CA VAL A 162 3.40 -6.29 4.59
C VAL A 162 2.35 -5.59 5.46
N PRO A 163 1.50 -6.35 6.17
CA PRO A 163 0.74 -5.81 7.28
C PRO A 163 1.69 -5.46 8.43
N VAL A 164 1.50 -4.30 9.03
CA VAL A 164 2.16 -3.92 10.28
C VAL A 164 1.14 -4.01 11.40
N HIS A 165 1.55 -4.64 12.49
CA HIS A 165 0.74 -4.95 13.65
C HIS A 165 1.13 -4.07 14.83
N ASP A 166 0.18 -3.79 15.72
CA ASP A 166 0.45 -3.18 17.03
C ASP A 166 0.81 -4.24 18.09
N SER A 167 0.73 -3.87 19.37
CA SER A 167 1.02 -4.78 20.50
C SER A 167 -0.05 -5.83 20.74
N ASP A 168 -1.26 -5.63 20.23
CA ASP A 168 -2.40 -6.53 20.38
C ASP A 168 -2.54 -7.46 19.16
N ASP A 169 -1.54 -7.45 18.26
CA ASP A 169 -1.48 -8.17 16.99
C ASP A 169 -2.52 -7.70 15.95
N GLU A 170 -3.11 -6.53 16.15
CA GLU A 170 -4.06 -5.94 15.22
C GLU A 170 -3.35 -5.19 14.09
N VAL A 171 -3.82 -5.35 12.85
CA VAL A 171 -3.24 -4.69 11.69
C VAL A 171 -3.59 -3.20 11.70
N ILE A 172 -2.57 -2.35 11.86
CA ILE A 172 -2.74 -0.89 11.91
C ILE A 172 -2.59 -0.21 10.55
N PHE A 173 -1.74 -0.74 9.65
CA PHE A 173 -1.61 -0.29 8.27
C PHE A 173 -0.82 -1.29 7.42
N ILE A 174 -0.90 -1.14 6.10
CA ILE A 174 -0.02 -1.83 5.14
C ILE A 174 1.17 -0.92 4.81
N ALA A 175 2.38 -1.46 4.84
CA ALA A 175 3.61 -0.72 4.53
C ALA A 175 4.49 -1.48 3.53
N ASN A 176 5.33 -0.73 2.83
CA ASN A 176 6.43 -1.32 2.08
C ASN A 176 7.57 -1.69 3.03
N ILE A 177 8.23 -2.81 2.78
CA ILE A 177 9.44 -3.26 3.49
C ILE A 177 10.40 -3.88 2.47
N TYR A 178 11.71 -3.82 2.74
CA TYR A 178 12.69 -4.48 1.88
C TYR A 178 12.88 -5.93 2.34
N CYS A 179 12.52 -6.85 1.47
CA CYS A 179 12.48 -8.29 1.74
C CYS A 179 13.63 -8.95 0.98
N LYS A 180 14.10 -10.11 1.43
CA LYS A 180 15.09 -10.90 0.69
C LYS A 180 14.62 -11.10 -0.75
N ALA A 181 15.45 -10.72 -1.73
CA ALA A 181 15.12 -10.97 -3.12
C ALA A 181 15.07 -12.50 -3.37
N SER A 182 13.94 -12.98 -3.88
CA SER A 182 13.84 -14.36 -4.37
C SER A 182 14.62 -14.48 -5.68
N PHE A 183 15.66 -15.32 -5.68
CA PHE A 183 16.54 -15.55 -6.83
C PHE A 183 15.85 -16.14 -8.07
N SER A 184 14.56 -16.49 -7.99
CA SER A 184 13.75 -16.98 -9.13
C SER A 184 13.59 -15.97 -10.28
N GLN A 185 13.95 -14.69 -10.08
CA GLN A 185 13.90 -13.63 -11.10
C GLN A 185 15.24 -13.29 -11.77
N LEU A 186 16.33 -13.99 -11.43
CA LEU A 186 17.68 -13.72 -12.00
C LEU A 186 18.08 -14.63 -13.18
N GLN A 187 17.13 -15.36 -13.78
CA GLN A 187 17.36 -16.09 -15.04
C GLN A 187 16.53 -15.50 -16.19
N VAL A 188 16.78 -14.25 -16.56
CA VAL A 188 16.56 -13.79 -17.94
C VAL A 188 17.66 -12.77 -18.28
N TYR A 189 18.78 -13.27 -18.81
CA TYR A 189 19.67 -12.55 -19.71
C TYR A 189 20.10 -13.51 -20.81
#